data_AF-A0A2I8F160-F1
#
_entry.id   AF-A0A2I8F160-F1
#
_cell.length_a   1.000
_cell.length_b   1.000
_cell.length_c   1.000
_cell.angle_alpha   90.00
_cell.angle_beta   90.00
_cell.angle_gamma   90.00
#
_symmetry.space_group_name_H-M   'P 1'
#
loop_
_entity.id
_entity.type
_entity.pdbx_description
1 polymer ?
#
loop_
_entity_poly.entity_id
_entity_poly.type
_entity_poly.pdbx_seq_one_letter_code
_entity_poly.pdbx_strand_id
1 'polypeptide(L)'
;MSTTSTTLPVSGTYRKPTPLTESHLTGPRRAIMLTVGLIAINLAGAAFIHYAVKAEDASLELAVMLAAFTTIMVGTPLIVFLSLIWFTRYREFQNSLKGSALSAYLQRFWSQRLIYALEDAGALPCSPPAPRPAAGHWQRAADERLDICERLFARVYHEQYGLVPFVPAVFILLAVVYAAAGLVGTSFFDVRPCAMSESSGCIYGISQRVLMASFAGSFMFVVSDSVLSIRRKSLNVADVYWYALRLFLAIPLALVINNATQSDGARAAMAFALGTFPVDALLKLIRRFGFPQLTEADKTENAPDRLITLEGVTLPIVATFEAEGINSVEQVAAVDPVLLSIRTGMPFRYMLRLGSQAIVRRHFGDAAAKLVPVGLADVVPIYLLVKALDSTASKDLPCVAHPDIVLKDAAQRLFPDIADDQRMAVIDMKFRQIAAEEYTLMLARITPLDPSL
;
A
#
# COMPACT_ATOMS: atom_id res chain seq x y z
N MET A 1 13.93 2.27 52.45
CA MET A 1 13.08 2.40 51.23
C MET A 1 13.07 1.05 50.55
N SER A 2 11.95 0.33 50.65
CA SER A 2 11.77 -1.02 50.09
C SER A 2 11.10 -0.88 48.72
N THR A 3 11.80 -1.28 47.66
CA THR A 3 11.27 -1.28 46.29
C THR A 3 10.51 -2.57 46.04
N THR A 4 9.19 -2.50 46.18
CA THR A 4 8.25 -3.57 45.80
C THR A 4 8.12 -3.59 44.28
N SER A 5 8.68 -4.60 43.62
CA SER A 5 8.49 -4.82 42.19
C SER A 5 7.11 -5.39 41.94
N THR A 6 6.21 -4.58 41.37
CA THR A 6 4.89 -5.01 40.94
C THR A 6 5.02 -5.77 39.62
N THR A 7 4.95 -7.09 39.66
CA THR A 7 4.83 -7.94 38.47
C THR A 7 3.38 -7.92 37.99
N LEU A 8 3.14 -7.26 36.85
CA LEU A 8 1.85 -7.30 36.17
C LEU A 8 1.63 -8.71 35.57
N PRO A 9 0.47 -9.35 35.78
CA PRO A 9 0.16 -10.63 35.15
C PRO A 9 -0.09 -10.40 33.66
N VAL A 10 0.81 -10.93 32.82
CA VAL A 10 0.62 -11.04 31.37
C VAL A 10 -0.44 -12.12 31.12
N SER A 11 -1.71 -11.76 31.21
CA SER A 11 -2.84 -12.58 30.77
C SER A 11 -2.95 -12.53 29.25
N GLY A 12 -1.97 -13.15 28.58
CA GLY A 12 -2.05 -13.44 27.16
C GLY A 12 -2.87 -14.71 26.99
N THR A 13 -4.17 -14.58 26.76
CA THR A 13 -4.97 -15.69 26.25
C THR A 13 -4.47 -16.01 24.84
N TYR A 14 -3.50 -16.92 24.75
CA TYR A 14 -3.01 -17.48 23.49
C TYR A 14 -4.16 -18.25 22.87
N ARG A 15 -4.95 -17.54 22.04
CA ARG A 15 -5.98 -18.15 21.21
C ARG A 15 -5.25 -19.11 20.28
N LYS A 16 -5.43 -20.43 20.49
CA LYS A 16 -4.89 -21.45 19.59
C LYS A 16 -5.29 -21.08 18.16
N PRO A 17 -4.32 -20.95 17.23
CA PRO A 17 -4.63 -20.62 15.85
C PRO A 17 -5.56 -21.67 15.26
N THR A 18 -6.52 -21.22 14.45
CA THR A 18 -7.43 -22.11 13.74
C THR A 18 -6.65 -22.87 12.66
N PRO A 19 -6.86 -24.19 12.51
CA PRO A 19 -6.15 -25.01 11.53
C PRO A 19 -6.24 -24.40 10.13
N LEU A 20 -5.15 -24.51 9.36
CA LEU A 20 -4.97 -24.01 7.99
C LEU A 20 -5.91 -24.73 7.00
N THR A 21 -7.19 -24.42 7.05
CA THR A 21 -8.22 -24.86 6.11
C THR A 21 -8.77 -23.63 5.39
N GLU A 22 -8.01 -23.09 4.44
CA GLU A 22 -8.49 -21.99 3.62
C GLU A 22 -9.07 -22.51 2.30
N SER A 23 -10.39 -22.44 2.19
CA SER A 23 -11.07 -22.57 0.90
C SER A 23 -11.07 -21.21 0.21
N HIS A 24 -10.26 -21.06 -0.83
CA HIS A 24 -10.27 -19.83 -1.64
C HIS A 24 -11.53 -19.78 -2.51
N LEU A 25 -12.31 -18.71 -2.37
CA LEU A 25 -13.35 -18.40 -3.35
C LEU A 25 -12.65 -18.06 -4.67
N THR A 26 -12.89 -18.86 -5.71
CA THR A 26 -12.43 -18.57 -7.07
C THR A 26 -12.90 -17.19 -7.51
N GLY A 27 -12.13 -16.49 -8.36
CA GLY A 27 -12.49 -15.18 -8.91
C GLY A 27 -13.95 -15.05 -9.37
N PRO A 28 -14.50 -16.01 -10.16
CA PRO A 28 -15.91 -15.98 -10.58
C PRO A 28 -16.91 -16.06 -9.42
N ARG A 29 -16.70 -16.96 -8.45
CA ARG A 29 -17.57 -17.06 -7.27
C ARG A 29 -17.56 -15.78 -6.44
N ARG A 30 -16.38 -15.17 -6.28
CA ARG A 30 -16.23 -13.88 -5.59
C ARG A 30 -16.94 -12.77 -6.35
N ALA A 31 -16.81 -12.71 -7.67
CA ALA A 31 -17.52 -11.74 -8.50
C ALA A 31 -19.04 -11.88 -8.35
N ILE A 32 -19.59 -13.10 -8.44
CA ILE A 32 -21.02 -13.37 -8.26
C ILE A 32 -21.48 -12.92 -6.87
N MET A 33 -20.75 -13.30 -5.81
CA MET A 33 -21.08 -12.91 -4.43
C MET A 33 -21.10 -11.38 -4.27
N LEU A 34 -20.09 -10.68 -4.83
CA LEU A 34 -20.00 -9.23 -4.75
C LEU A 34 -21.10 -8.55 -5.58
N THR A 35 -21.42 -9.07 -6.76
CA THR A 35 -22.52 -8.56 -7.60
C THR A 35 -23.86 -8.75 -6.91
N VAL A 36 -24.14 -9.91 -6.33
CA VAL A 36 -25.38 -10.16 -5.55
C VAL A 36 -25.46 -9.22 -4.34
N GLY A 37 -24.35 -9.06 -3.61
CA GLY A 37 -24.26 -8.09 -2.50
C GLY A 37 -24.52 -6.65 -2.97
N LEU A 38 -23.97 -6.26 -4.12
CA LEU A 38 -24.16 -4.94 -4.70
C LEU A 38 -25.63 -4.70 -5.10
N ILE A 39 -26.29 -5.70 -5.70
CA ILE A 39 -27.73 -5.64 -6.04
C ILE A 39 -28.56 -5.48 -4.77
N ALA A 40 -28.29 -6.27 -3.72
CA ALA A 40 -28.99 -6.15 -2.45
C ALA A 40 -28.83 -4.76 -1.81
N ILE A 41 -27.60 -4.21 -1.85
CA ILE A 41 -27.31 -2.85 -1.37
C ILE A 41 -28.02 -1.82 -2.25
N ASN A 42 -28.09 -2.02 -3.57
CA ASN A 42 -28.82 -1.14 -4.49
C ASN A 42 -30.30 -1.06 -4.13
N LEU A 43 -30.95 -2.21 -3.94
CA LEU A 43 -32.36 -2.27 -3.57
C LEU A 43 -32.59 -1.59 -2.21
N ALA A 44 -31.72 -1.83 -1.23
CA ALA A 44 -31.80 -1.18 0.08
C ALA A 44 -31.60 0.34 -0.01
N GLY A 45 -30.63 0.79 -0.82
CA GLY A 45 -30.36 2.20 -1.06
C GLY A 45 -31.49 2.91 -1.82
N ALA A 46 -32.08 2.26 -2.82
CA ALA A 46 -33.25 2.76 -3.53
C ALA A 46 -34.46 2.90 -2.58
N ALA A 47 -34.71 1.90 -1.73
CA ALA A 47 -35.75 1.95 -0.71
C ALA A 47 -35.50 3.08 0.30
N PHE A 48 -34.24 3.28 0.72
CA PHE A 48 -33.84 4.38 1.59
C PHE A 48 -34.07 5.75 0.95
N ILE A 49 -33.65 5.95 -0.31
CA ILE A 49 -33.87 7.22 -1.03
C ILE A 49 -35.37 7.46 -1.20
N HIS A 50 -36.14 6.45 -1.59
CA HIS A 50 -37.59 6.54 -1.72
C HIS A 50 -38.26 6.99 -0.40
N TYR A 51 -37.85 6.39 0.72
CA TYR A 51 -38.33 6.79 2.05
C TYR A 51 -37.90 8.21 2.43
N ALA A 52 -36.64 8.57 2.18
CA ALA A 52 -36.10 9.89 2.51
C ALA A 52 -36.78 11.02 1.71
N VAL A 53 -37.07 10.78 0.43
CA VAL A 53 -37.71 11.73 -0.48
C VAL A 53 -39.22 11.88 -0.23
N LYS A 54 -39.85 10.93 0.49
CA LYS A 54 -41.32 10.85 0.66
C LYS A 54 -42.05 10.85 -0.70
N ALA A 55 -41.57 9.98 -1.58
CA ALA A 55 -41.81 10.04 -3.00
C ALA A 55 -43.24 9.64 -3.46
N GLU A 56 -43.90 10.48 -4.27
CA GLU A 56 -44.97 10.10 -5.22
C GLU A 56 -44.37 9.35 -6.44
N ASP A 57 -45.19 8.83 -7.37
CA ASP A 57 -44.74 7.93 -8.46
C ASP A 57 -43.58 8.49 -9.30
N ALA A 58 -43.58 9.79 -9.64
CA ALA A 58 -42.51 10.44 -10.42
C ALA A 58 -41.15 10.49 -9.69
N SER A 59 -41.14 10.37 -8.37
CA SER A 59 -39.93 10.35 -7.55
C SER A 59 -39.35 8.95 -7.36
N LEU A 60 -40.10 7.89 -7.68
CA LEU A 60 -39.58 6.53 -7.68
C LEU A 60 -38.59 6.30 -8.82
N GLU A 61 -38.87 6.83 -10.02
CA GLU A 61 -37.95 6.74 -11.17
C GLU A 61 -36.61 7.43 -10.86
N LEU A 62 -36.63 8.64 -10.30
CA LEU A 62 -35.40 9.34 -9.92
C LEU A 62 -34.62 8.59 -8.83
N ALA A 63 -35.31 8.08 -7.81
CA ALA A 63 -34.69 7.32 -6.73
C ALA A 63 -33.98 6.06 -7.25
N VAL A 64 -34.64 5.31 -8.14
CA VAL A 64 -34.06 4.12 -8.78
C VAL A 64 -32.87 4.50 -9.66
N MET A 65 -32.99 5.54 -10.49
CA MET A 65 -31.91 5.98 -11.37
C MET A 65 -30.70 6.47 -10.58
N LEU A 66 -30.92 7.23 -9.51
CA LEU A 66 -29.85 7.75 -8.67
C LEU A 66 -29.16 6.63 -7.88
N ALA A 67 -29.93 5.68 -7.34
CA ALA A 67 -29.39 4.48 -6.70
C ALA A 67 -28.57 3.61 -7.66
N ALA A 68 -29.09 3.36 -8.87
CA ALA A 68 -28.39 2.63 -9.92
C ALA A 68 -27.08 3.33 -10.30
N PHE A 69 -27.13 4.63 -10.59
CA PHE A 69 -25.97 5.41 -10.98
C PHE A 69 -24.88 5.40 -9.91
N THR A 70 -25.23 5.72 -8.66
CA THR A 70 -24.29 5.74 -7.53
C THR A 70 -23.64 4.37 -7.30
N THR A 71 -24.43 3.31 -7.35
CA THR A 71 -23.94 1.94 -7.20
C THR A 71 -22.99 1.54 -8.30
N ILE A 72 -23.37 1.79 -9.56
CA ILE A 72 -22.57 1.37 -10.70
C ILE A 72 -21.24 2.12 -10.70
N MET A 73 -21.27 3.44 -10.52
CA MET A 73 -20.08 4.28 -10.62
C MET A 73 -19.09 4.05 -9.47
N VAL A 74 -19.57 3.81 -8.24
CA VAL A 74 -18.70 3.57 -7.08
C VAL A 74 -18.37 2.09 -6.90
N GLY A 75 -19.35 1.21 -7.12
CA GLY A 75 -19.23 -0.23 -6.90
C GLY A 75 -18.48 -0.97 -8.00
N THR A 76 -18.67 -0.61 -9.28
CA THR A 76 -18.02 -1.32 -10.40
C THR A 76 -16.49 -1.29 -10.30
N PRO A 77 -15.84 -0.13 -10.05
CA PRO A 77 -14.40 -0.08 -9.81
C PRO A 77 -13.94 -1.08 -8.74
N LEU A 78 -14.60 -1.08 -7.57
CA LEU A 78 -14.25 -1.94 -6.45
C LEU A 78 -14.40 -3.43 -6.78
N ILE A 79 -15.49 -3.80 -7.47
CA ILE A 79 -15.73 -5.18 -7.90
C ILE A 79 -14.64 -5.63 -8.87
N VAL A 80 -14.31 -4.82 -9.88
CA VAL A 80 -13.25 -5.12 -10.86
C VAL A 80 -11.92 -5.34 -10.14
N PHE A 81 -11.59 -4.48 -9.17
CA PHE A 81 -10.37 -4.64 -8.40
C PHE A 81 -10.33 -5.96 -7.64
N LEU A 82 -11.37 -6.23 -6.84
CA LEU A 82 -11.44 -7.39 -5.94
C LEU A 82 -11.60 -8.73 -6.68
N SER A 83 -12.14 -8.72 -7.90
CA SER A 83 -12.39 -9.92 -8.71
C SER A 83 -11.30 -10.24 -9.72
N LEU A 84 -10.60 -9.23 -10.27
CA LEU A 84 -9.62 -9.43 -11.34
C LEU A 84 -8.21 -8.99 -10.94
N ILE A 85 -8.06 -7.74 -10.53
CA ILE A 85 -6.74 -7.14 -10.30
C ILE A 85 -6.06 -7.77 -9.09
N TRP A 86 -6.82 -7.99 -8.03
CA TRP A 86 -6.35 -8.67 -6.83
C TRP A 86 -5.71 -10.02 -7.14
N PHE A 87 -6.37 -10.86 -7.95
CA PHE A 87 -5.83 -12.17 -8.34
C PHE A 87 -4.62 -12.03 -9.27
N THR A 88 -4.62 -11.01 -10.13
CA THR A 88 -3.47 -10.74 -11.00
C THR A 88 -2.22 -10.43 -10.17
N ARG A 89 -2.37 -9.62 -9.10
CA ARG A 89 -1.28 -9.29 -8.18
C ARG A 89 -0.87 -10.50 -7.34
N TYR A 90 -1.83 -11.24 -6.81
CA TYR A 90 -1.54 -12.47 -6.08
C TYR A 90 -0.72 -13.46 -6.92
N ARG A 91 -1.11 -13.66 -8.19
CA ARG A 91 -0.36 -14.51 -9.14
C ARG A 91 1.03 -13.96 -9.46
N GLU A 92 1.19 -12.64 -9.58
CA GLU A 92 2.51 -12.01 -9.76
C GLU A 92 3.46 -12.38 -8.62
N PHE A 93 2.99 -12.28 -7.37
CA PHE A 93 3.78 -12.67 -6.21
C PHE A 93 4.02 -14.18 -6.16
N GLN A 94 2.99 -15.01 -6.39
CA GLN A 94 3.16 -16.47 -6.44
C GLN A 94 4.13 -16.91 -7.53
N ASN A 95 4.18 -16.23 -8.66
CA ASN A 95 5.13 -16.53 -9.73
C ASN A 95 6.55 -16.10 -9.40
N SER A 96 6.70 -15.03 -8.62
CA SER A 96 8.02 -14.49 -8.24
C SER A 96 8.59 -15.12 -6.96
N LEU A 97 7.74 -15.58 -6.06
CA LEU A 97 8.09 -16.20 -4.77
C LEU A 97 7.69 -17.68 -4.80
N LYS A 98 8.51 -18.52 -5.41
CA LYS A 98 8.33 -19.99 -5.43
C LYS A 98 9.43 -20.70 -4.65
N GLY A 99 9.09 -21.84 -4.05
CA GLY A 99 10.05 -22.71 -3.37
C GLY A 99 10.87 -21.99 -2.31
N SER A 100 12.20 -22.11 -2.39
CA SER A 100 13.15 -21.54 -1.42
C SER A 100 13.16 -20.01 -1.36
N ALA A 101 12.68 -19.33 -2.41
CA ALA A 101 12.49 -17.89 -2.40
C ALA A 101 11.34 -17.47 -1.46
N LEU A 102 10.25 -18.23 -1.49
CA LEU A 102 9.10 -17.97 -0.62
C LEU A 102 9.44 -18.23 0.84
N SER A 103 10.14 -19.34 1.13
CA SER A 103 10.58 -19.65 2.49
C SER A 103 11.49 -18.55 3.02
N ALA A 104 12.46 -18.07 2.23
CA ALA A 104 13.35 -16.98 2.63
C ALA A 104 12.61 -15.66 2.89
N TYR A 105 11.64 -15.32 2.04
CA TYR A 105 10.78 -14.15 2.24
C TYR A 105 10.01 -14.24 3.57
N LEU A 106 9.37 -15.38 3.86
CA LEU A 106 8.63 -15.59 5.10
C LEU A 106 9.54 -15.63 6.32
N GLN A 107 10.74 -16.21 6.21
CA GLN A 107 11.74 -16.19 7.27
C GLN A 107 12.15 -14.76 7.65
N ARG A 108 12.26 -13.86 6.67
CA ARG A 108 12.66 -12.46 6.92
C ARG A 108 11.51 -11.62 7.48
N PHE A 109 10.36 -11.61 6.82
CA PHE A 109 9.28 -10.65 7.12
C PHE A 109 8.18 -11.23 8.01
N TRP A 110 8.08 -12.55 8.11
CA TRP A 110 6.95 -13.25 8.72
C TRP A 110 7.37 -14.39 9.68
N SER A 111 8.62 -14.34 10.19
CA SER A 111 9.23 -15.44 10.99
C SER A 111 8.35 -15.93 12.12
N GLN A 112 7.76 -15.02 12.91
CA GLN A 112 6.93 -15.40 14.05
C GLN A 112 5.69 -16.19 13.61
N ARG A 113 4.99 -15.76 12.55
CA ARG A 113 3.82 -16.48 12.03
C ARG A 113 4.22 -17.81 11.37
N LEU A 114 5.38 -17.84 10.72
CA LEU A 114 5.94 -19.05 10.13
C LEU A 114 6.27 -20.10 11.19
N ILE A 115 6.90 -19.70 12.30
CA ILE A 115 7.18 -20.61 13.42
C ILE A 115 5.88 -21.21 13.96
N TYR A 116 4.85 -20.40 14.23
CA TYR A 116 3.56 -20.94 14.70
C TYR A 116 2.90 -21.87 13.68
N ALA A 117 2.93 -21.54 12.39
CA ALA A 117 2.38 -22.39 11.35
C ALA A 117 3.10 -23.75 11.26
N LEU A 118 4.42 -23.77 11.48
CA LEU A 118 5.22 -24.99 11.52
C LEU A 118 4.94 -25.83 12.78
N GLU A 119 4.75 -25.19 13.94
CA GLU A 119 4.35 -25.85 15.19
C GLU A 119 2.94 -26.47 15.06
N ASP A 120 1.98 -25.73 14.52
CA ASP A 120 0.59 -26.20 14.32
C ASP A 120 0.51 -27.38 13.34
N ALA A 121 1.41 -27.41 12.35
CA ALA A 121 1.51 -28.50 11.39
C ALA A 121 2.29 -29.71 11.91
N GLY A 122 2.82 -29.65 13.14
CA GLY A 122 3.66 -30.70 13.74
C GLY A 122 5.03 -30.84 13.08
N ALA A 123 5.46 -29.85 12.29
CA ALA A 123 6.81 -29.83 11.68
C ALA A 123 7.88 -29.42 12.71
N LEU A 124 7.47 -28.73 13.78
CA LEU A 124 8.30 -28.46 14.94
C LEU A 124 7.66 -29.09 16.18
N PRO A 125 8.47 -29.63 17.13
CA PRO A 125 7.94 -30.03 18.42
C PRO A 125 7.29 -28.82 19.08
N CYS A 126 6.08 -28.97 19.62
CA CYS A 126 5.44 -27.91 20.41
C CYS A 126 6.35 -27.60 21.61
N SER A 127 7.16 -26.56 21.50
CA SER A 127 8.02 -26.16 22.61
C SER A 127 7.11 -25.71 23.77
N PRO A 128 7.37 -26.17 25.02
CA PRO A 128 6.86 -25.49 26.21
C PRO A 128 7.33 -24.03 26.23
N PRO A 129 6.87 -23.15 27.15
CA PRO A 129 7.32 -21.76 27.22
C PRO A 129 8.79 -21.70 27.66
N ALA A 130 9.70 -21.97 26.72
CA ALA A 130 11.14 -22.07 26.84
C ALA A 130 11.75 -21.52 25.54
N PRO A 131 13.03 -21.12 25.54
CA PRO A 131 13.56 -20.16 24.57
C PRO A 131 13.41 -20.67 23.13
N ARG A 132 13.16 -19.73 22.21
CA ARG A 132 12.92 -19.97 20.78
C ARG A 132 13.84 -21.08 20.24
N PRO A 133 13.32 -22.00 19.40
CA PRO A 133 14.13 -23.05 18.80
C PRO A 133 15.38 -22.44 18.15
N ALA A 134 16.53 -23.11 18.30
CA ALA A 134 17.80 -22.64 17.74
C ALA A 134 17.60 -22.25 16.27
N ALA A 135 18.09 -21.07 15.87
CA ALA A 135 17.69 -20.39 14.64
C ALA A 135 17.76 -21.28 13.38
N GLY A 136 18.68 -22.24 13.34
CA GLY A 136 18.81 -23.16 12.20
C GLY A 136 17.73 -24.26 12.10
N HIS A 137 17.05 -24.65 13.18
CA HIS A 137 16.10 -25.78 13.13
C HIS A 137 14.80 -25.42 12.39
N TRP A 138 14.19 -24.29 12.73
CA TRP A 138 12.93 -23.88 12.12
C TRP A 138 13.13 -23.37 10.67
N GLN A 139 14.29 -22.79 10.36
CA GLN A 139 14.64 -22.39 8.99
C GLN A 139 14.73 -23.62 8.06
N ARG A 140 15.38 -24.71 8.51
CA ARG A 140 15.41 -25.97 7.74
C ARG A 140 14.02 -26.56 7.58
N ALA A 141 13.22 -26.59 8.64
CA ALA A 141 11.85 -27.08 8.56
C ALA A 141 11.00 -26.26 7.56
N ALA A 142 11.20 -24.93 7.51
CA ALA A 142 10.55 -24.07 6.52
C ALA A 142 11.00 -24.35 5.08
N ASP A 143 12.29 -24.63 4.88
CA ASP A 143 12.86 -24.98 3.58
C ASP A 143 12.41 -26.39 3.11
N GLU A 144 12.16 -27.32 4.04
CA GLU A 144 11.65 -28.69 3.76
C GLU A 144 10.13 -28.72 3.53
N ARG A 145 9.37 -27.84 4.20
CA ARG A 145 7.90 -27.82 4.20
C ARG A 145 7.34 -26.61 3.46
N LEU A 146 7.63 -26.54 2.16
CA LEU A 146 7.18 -25.47 1.27
C LEU A 146 5.66 -25.37 1.17
N ASP A 147 4.94 -26.48 1.37
CA ASP A 147 3.47 -26.52 1.41
C ASP A 147 2.89 -25.63 2.51
N ILE A 148 3.54 -25.59 3.67
CA ILE A 148 3.14 -24.73 4.80
C ILE A 148 3.42 -23.27 4.47
N CYS A 149 4.58 -22.99 3.86
CA CYS A 149 4.96 -21.65 3.41
C CYS A 149 3.95 -21.08 2.41
N GLU A 150 3.53 -21.85 1.41
CA GLU A 150 2.54 -21.43 0.41
C GLU A 150 1.18 -21.11 1.05
N ARG A 151 0.70 -21.99 1.95
CA ARG A 151 -0.57 -21.77 2.66
C ARG A 151 -0.50 -20.56 3.59
N LEU A 152 0.61 -20.38 4.31
CA LEU A 152 0.80 -19.23 5.18
C LEU A 152 0.85 -17.92 4.39
N PHE A 153 1.58 -17.90 3.28
CA PHE A 153 1.61 -16.73 2.41
C PHE A 153 0.22 -16.40 1.87
N ALA A 154 -0.52 -17.41 1.41
CA ALA A 154 -1.91 -17.24 0.99
C ALA A 154 -2.75 -16.61 2.10
N ARG A 155 -2.69 -17.16 3.32
CA ARG A 155 -3.40 -16.64 4.50
C ARG A 155 -3.06 -15.18 4.78
N VAL A 156 -1.77 -14.87 4.93
CA VAL A 156 -1.28 -13.51 5.21
C VAL A 156 -1.77 -12.54 4.13
N TYR A 157 -1.69 -12.95 2.86
CA TYR A 157 -2.14 -12.14 1.75
C TYR A 157 -3.66 -11.87 1.79
N HIS A 158 -4.48 -12.88 2.15
CA HIS A 158 -5.93 -12.71 2.27
C HIS A 158 -6.34 -11.91 3.51
N GLU A 159 -5.64 -12.08 4.64
CA GLU A 159 -5.92 -11.31 5.85
C GLU A 159 -5.64 -9.82 5.65
N GLN A 160 -4.52 -9.49 5.00
CA GLN A 160 -4.11 -8.10 4.83
C GLN A 160 -4.75 -7.42 3.63
N TYR A 161 -4.93 -8.15 2.52
CA TYR A 161 -5.34 -7.56 1.24
C TYR A 161 -6.59 -8.21 0.66
N GLY A 162 -7.13 -9.23 1.30
CA GLY A 162 -8.30 -9.97 0.81
C GLY A 162 -9.59 -9.16 0.92
N LEU A 163 -10.73 -9.85 0.80
CA LEU A 163 -12.03 -9.18 0.77
C LEU A 163 -12.40 -8.54 2.10
N VAL A 164 -12.06 -9.22 3.21
CA VAL A 164 -12.57 -8.91 4.54
C VAL A 164 -12.22 -7.49 4.98
N PRO A 165 -10.98 -6.99 4.83
CA PRO A 165 -10.65 -5.61 5.19
C PRO A 165 -11.39 -4.55 4.36
N PHE A 166 -11.77 -4.87 3.12
CA PHE A 166 -12.51 -3.94 2.26
C PHE A 166 -13.99 -3.83 2.64
N VAL A 167 -14.60 -4.87 3.23
CA VAL A 167 -16.05 -4.88 3.49
C VAL A 167 -16.50 -3.68 4.33
N PRO A 168 -15.88 -3.37 5.50
CA PRO A 168 -16.29 -2.21 6.28
C PRO A 168 -16.11 -0.88 5.54
N ALA A 169 -14.99 -0.71 4.84
CA ALA A 169 -14.69 0.52 4.11
C ALA A 169 -15.68 0.76 2.96
N VAL A 170 -15.98 -0.28 2.18
CA VAL A 170 -16.96 -0.22 1.08
C VAL A 170 -18.37 0.02 1.61
N PHE A 171 -18.76 -0.63 2.71
CA PHE A 171 -20.06 -0.39 3.33
C PHE A 171 -20.22 1.06 3.79
N ILE A 172 -19.20 1.62 4.46
CA ILE A 172 -19.21 3.02 4.89
C ILE A 172 -19.26 3.96 3.69
N LEU A 173 -18.47 3.72 2.64
CA LEU A 173 -18.50 4.50 1.42
C LEU A 173 -19.90 4.48 0.78
N LEU A 174 -20.50 3.30 0.61
CA LEU A 174 -21.84 3.18 0.04
C LEU A 174 -22.89 3.88 0.92
N ALA A 175 -22.85 3.70 2.24
CA ALA A 175 -23.77 4.37 3.15
C ALA A 175 -23.69 5.90 3.03
N VAL A 176 -22.47 6.47 2.95
CA VAL A 176 -22.27 7.92 2.76
C VAL A 176 -22.75 8.37 1.38
N VAL A 177 -22.47 7.61 0.32
CA VAL A 177 -22.92 7.92 -1.04
C VAL A 177 -24.46 7.92 -1.11
N TYR A 178 -25.12 6.95 -0.48
CA TYR A 178 -26.59 6.89 -0.44
C TYR A 178 -27.21 8.00 0.40
N ALA A 179 -26.60 8.34 1.53
CA ALA A 179 -27.03 9.49 2.33
C ALA A 179 -26.91 10.79 1.51
N ALA A 180 -25.80 10.98 0.80
CA ALA A 180 -25.60 12.13 -0.09
C ALA A 180 -26.63 12.15 -1.24
N ALA A 181 -26.87 11.00 -1.88
CA ALA A 181 -27.88 10.85 -2.92
C ALA A 181 -29.30 11.15 -2.40
N GLY A 182 -29.65 10.68 -1.21
CA GLY A 182 -30.91 11.00 -0.55
C GLY A 182 -31.07 12.50 -0.32
N LEU A 183 -30.04 13.17 0.18
CA LEU A 183 -30.04 14.64 0.37
C LEU A 183 -30.18 15.41 -0.96
N VAL A 184 -29.53 14.93 -2.03
CA VAL A 184 -29.69 15.52 -3.36
C VAL A 184 -31.13 15.30 -3.86
N GLY A 185 -31.67 14.10 -3.69
CA GLY A 185 -33.05 13.77 -4.06
C GLY A 185 -34.09 14.63 -3.33
N THR A 186 -33.97 14.77 -2.01
CA THR A 186 -34.89 15.62 -1.23
C THR A 186 -34.82 17.08 -1.68
N SER A 187 -33.61 17.58 -1.95
CA SER A 187 -33.43 18.95 -2.44
C SER A 187 -34.02 19.19 -3.83
N PHE A 188 -34.21 18.15 -4.64
CA PHE A 188 -34.77 18.27 -5.99
C PHE A 188 -36.29 18.36 -5.98
N PHE A 189 -36.96 17.65 -5.06
CA PHE A 189 -38.42 17.60 -4.98
C PHE A 189 -39.03 18.61 -4.00
N ASP A 190 -38.32 19.01 -2.95
CA ASP A 190 -38.79 20.07 -2.04
C ASP A 190 -38.43 21.44 -2.64
N VAL A 191 -39.11 21.82 -3.72
CA VAL A 191 -38.91 23.08 -4.45
C VAL A 191 -39.52 24.25 -3.65
N ARG A 192 -39.00 24.51 -2.46
CA ARG A 192 -39.28 25.75 -1.73
C ARG A 192 -38.21 26.77 -2.10
N PRO A 193 -38.55 27.90 -2.73
CA PRO A 193 -37.56 28.90 -3.08
C PRO A 193 -36.83 29.37 -1.81
N CYS A 194 -35.49 29.39 -1.84
CA CYS A 194 -34.63 30.00 -0.81
C CYS A 194 -34.75 31.55 -0.84
N ALA A 195 -35.98 32.06 -0.89
CA ALA A 195 -36.30 33.47 -0.92
C ALA A 195 -36.86 33.87 0.46
N MET A 196 -36.02 34.59 1.20
CA MET A 196 -36.34 35.34 2.42
C MET A 196 -36.29 34.57 3.75
N SER A 197 -35.16 34.78 4.42
CA SER A 197 -34.86 34.90 5.87
C SER A 197 -35.47 33.97 6.93
N GLU A 198 -36.60 33.29 6.73
CA GLU A 198 -37.25 32.54 7.83
C GLU A 198 -37.90 31.21 7.41
N SER A 199 -37.80 30.80 6.13
CA SER A 199 -38.50 29.61 5.64
C SER A 199 -37.57 28.40 5.40
N SER A 200 -37.90 27.34 6.13
CA SER A 200 -37.49 25.91 6.13
C SER A 200 -36.99 25.18 4.86
N GLY A 201 -36.71 25.84 3.74
CA GLY A 201 -36.36 25.18 2.46
C GLY A 201 -34.87 24.95 2.17
N CYS A 202 -33.96 25.66 2.84
CA CYS A 202 -32.52 25.48 2.62
C CYS A 202 -31.95 24.46 3.61
N ILE A 203 -31.44 23.33 3.13
CA ILE A 203 -30.77 22.32 3.97
C ILE A 203 -29.53 22.97 4.59
N TYR A 204 -29.60 23.22 5.91
CA TYR A 204 -28.56 23.93 6.68
C TYR A 204 -28.22 25.35 6.18
N GLY A 205 -29.17 26.03 5.50
CA GLY A 205 -28.92 27.37 4.94
C GLY A 205 -28.07 27.38 3.66
N ILE A 206 -27.77 26.22 3.08
CA ILE A 206 -27.00 26.08 1.83
C ILE A 206 -27.96 26.14 0.65
N SER A 207 -27.62 26.89 -0.40
CA SER A 207 -28.40 26.87 -1.62
C SER A 207 -28.30 25.50 -2.32
N GLN A 208 -29.40 25.03 -2.90
CA GLN A 208 -29.47 23.74 -3.59
C GLN A 208 -28.35 23.57 -4.62
N ARG A 209 -28.07 24.61 -5.42
CA ARG A 209 -27.02 24.59 -6.45
C ARG A 209 -25.63 24.35 -5.84
N VAL A 210 -25.33 24.96 -4.70
CA VAL A 210 -24.05 24.81 -4.00
C VAL A 210 -23.93 23.41 -3.40
N LEU A 211 -24.99 22.89 -2.80
CA LEU A 211 -25.03 21.53 -2.24
C LEU A 211 -24.79 20.47 -3.33
N MET A 212 -25.55 20.55 -4.43
CA MET A 212 -25.42 19.64 -5.57
C MET A 212 -24.02 19.73 -6.20
N ALA A 213 -23.50 20.95 -6.37
CA ALA A 213 -22.17 21.16 -6.93
C ALA A 213 -21.06 20.56 -6.04
N SER A 214 -21.15 20.73 -4.72
CA SER A 214 -20.19 20.16 -3.77
C SER A 214 -20.16 18.63 -3.84
N PHE A 215 -21.33 17.98 -3.77
CA PHE A 215 -21.41 16.53 -3.89
C PHE A 215 -20.98 16.02 -5.26
N ALA A 216 -21.37 16.69 -6.35
CA ALA A 216 -20.96 16.31 -7.70
C ALA A 216 -19.42 16.36 -7.85
N GLY A 217 -18.78 17.40 -7.31
CA GLY A 217 -17.32 17.51 -7.36
C GLY A 217 -16.62 16.41 -6.55
N SER A 218 -17.07 16.16 -5.33
CA SER A 218 -16.53 15.10 -4.47
C SER A 218 -16.74 13.71 -5.07
N PHE A 219 -17.94 13.45 -5.61
CA PHE A 219 -18.28 12.19 -6.28
C PHE A 219 -17.44 11.96 -7.53
N MET A 220 -17.27 12.98 -8.38
CA MET A 220 -16.46 12.88 -9.59
C MET A 220 -14.99 12.57 -9.25
N PHE A 221 -14.45 13.18 -8.18
CA PHE A 221 -13.13 12.83 -7.68
C PHE A 221 -13.06 11.37 -7.26
N VAL A 222 -13.97 10.90 -6.41
CA VAL A 222 -13.98 9.52 -5.91
C VAL A 222 -14.02 8.51 -7.05
N VAL A 223 -14.89 8.72 -8.03
CA VAL A 223 -14.97 7.84 -9.20
C VAL A 223 -13.68 7.90 -10.02
N SER A 224 -13.21 9.11 -10.36
CA SER A 224 -11.99 9.28 -11.16
C SER A 224 -10.77 8.64 -10.50
N ASP A 225 -10.58 8.88 -9.20
CA ASP A 225 -9.44 8.34 -8.46
C ASP A 225 -9.53 6.82 -8.31
N SER A 226 -10.73 6.27 -8.04
CA SER A 226 -10.92 4.82 -7.98
C SER A 226 -10.55 4.12 -9.31
N VAL A 227 -10.91 4.72 -10.45
CA VAL A 227 -10.55 4.22 -11.79
C VAL A 227 -9.04 4.29 -12.01
N LEU A 228 -8.39 5.37 -11.58
CA LEU A 228 -6.93 5.51 -11.66
C LEU A 228 -6.21 4.49 -10.76
N SER A 229 -6.67 4.28 -9.53
CA SER A 229 -6.12 3.30 -8.59
C SER A 229 -6.24 1.87 -9.10
N ILE A 230 -7.34 1.56 -9.81
CA ILE A 230 -7.52 0.28 -10.52
C ILE A 230 -6.54 0.14 -11.67
N ARG A 231 -6.42 1.18 -12.51
CA ARG A 231 -5.45 1.17 -13.61
C ARG A 231 -4.02 0.98 -13.11
N ARG A 232 -3.69 1.58 -11.96
CA ARG A 232 -2.40 1.44 -11.27
C ARG A 232 -2.26 0.16 -10.45
N LYS A 233 -3.33 -0.61 -10.26
CA LYS A 233 -3.38 -1.81 -9.40
C LYS A 233 -2.97 -1.53 -7.94
N SER A 234 -3.30 -0.33 -7.43
CA SER A 234 -2.86 0.22 -6.15
C SER A 234 -4.00 0.56 -5.19
N LEU A 235 -5.21 0.05 -5.42
CA LEU A 235 -6.34 0.41 -4.56
C LEU A 235 -6.15 -0.15 -3.15
N ASN A 236 -5.99 0.73 -2.17
CA ASN A 236 -5.85 0.39 -0.76
C ASN A 236 -7.18 0.56 -0.01
N VAL A 237 -7.31 -0.15 1.12
CA VAL A 237 -8.47 0.00 2.01
C VAL A 237 -8.57 1.43 2.56
N ALA A 238 -7.41 2.05 2.84
CA ALA A 238 -7.33 3.42 3.31
C ALA A 238 -7.93 4.40 2.29
N ASP A 239 -7.70 4.20 0.99
CA ASP A 239 -8.24 5.06 -0.07
C ASP A 239 -9.76 5.06 -0.05
N VAL A 240 -10.38 3.89 0.16
CA VAL A 240 -11.84 3.74 0.24
C VAL A 240 -12.40 4.51 1.45
N TYR A 241 -11.71 4.50 2.58
CA TYR A 241 -12.08 5.35 3.73
C TYR A 241 -11.94 6.84 3.41
N TRP A 242 -10.86 7.24 2.73
CA TRP A 242 -10.67 8.63 2.30
C TRP A 242 -11.73 9.07 1.30
N TYR A 243 -12.21 8.19 0.42
CA TYR A 243 -13.34 8.47 -0.47
C TYR A 243 -14.62 8.75 0.31
N ALA A 244 -14.92 7.93 1.32
CA ALA A 244 -16.10 8.12 2.17
C ALA A 244 -15.99 9.44 2.96
N LEU A 245 -14.83 9.70 3.56
CA LEU A 245 -14.57 10.94 4.29
C LEU A 245 -14.72 12.16 3.38
N ARG A 246 -14.22 12.10 2.13
CA ARG A 246 -14.34 13.20 1.18
C ARG A 246 -15.79 13.54 0.85
N LEU A 247 -16.63 12.53 0.63
CA LEU A 247 -18.05 12.75 0.37
C LEU A 247 -18.75 13.31 1.61
N PHE A 248 -18.38 12.83 2.80
CA PHE A 248 -18.89 13.37 4.07
C PHE A 248 -18.51 14.85 4.26
N LEU A 249 -17.27 15.24 3.92
CA LEU A 249 -16.77 16.61 4.03
C LEU A 249 -17.37 17.58 3.01
N ALA A 250 -18.10 17.09 1.99
CA ALA A 250 -18.74 17.94 1.00
C ALA A 250 -19.75 18.94 1.62
N ILE A 251 -20.48 18.55 2.67
CA ILE A 251 -21.43 19.45 3.36
C ILE A 251 -20.71 20.55 4.16
N PRO A 252 -19.76 20.24 5.08
CA PRO A 252 -18.98 21.28 5.75
C PRO A 252 -18.29 22.25 4.79
N LEU A 253 -17.73 21.75 3.68
CA LEU A 253 -17.08 22.61 2.69
C LEU A 253 -18.09 23.53 2.00
N ALA A 254 -19.27 23.02 1.64
CA ALA A 254 -20.34 23.83 1.07
C ALA A 254 -20.80 24.94 2.03
N LEU A 255 -20.91 24.67 3.32
CA LEU A 255 -21.27 25.67 4.35
C LEU A 255 -20.27 26.83 4.41
N VAL A 256 -18.97 26.52 4.36
CA VAL A 256 -17.92 27.55 4.37
C VAL A 256 -18.01 28.46 3.14
N ILE A 257 -18.25 27.88 1.97
CA ILE A 257 -18.29 28.60 0.69
C ILE A 257 -19.55 29.46 0.56
N ASN A 258 -20.66 29.01 1.16
CA ASN A 258 -21.93 29.72 1.13
C ASN A 258 -21.81 31.17 1.65
N ASN A 259 -20.85 31.42 2.55
CA ASN A 259 -20.60 32.74 3.14
C ASN A 259 -19.50 33.54 2.41
N ALA A 260 -18.80 32.97 1.43
CA ALA A 260 -17.57 33.53 0.89
C ALA A 260 -17.75 34.48 -0.31
N THR A 261 -18.81 34.32 -1.11
CA THR A 261 -19.04 35.11 -2.34
C THR A 261 -20.50 35.55 -2.46
N GLN A 262 -20.81 36.57 -3.27
CA GLN A 262 -22.16 37.12 -3.40
C GLN A 262 -23.01 36.47 -4.51
N SER A 263 -22.42 35.83 -5.53
CA SER A 263 -23.19 35.22 -6.63
C SER A 263 -23.31 33.70 -6.49
N ASP A 264 -24.53 33.18 -6.58
CA ASP A 264 -24.81 31.73 -6.41
C ASP A 264 -24.11 30.85 -7.45
N GLY A 265 -23.94 31.34 -8.68
CA GLY A 265 -23.18 30.63 -9.71
C GLY A 265 -21.70 30.47 -9.34
N ALA A 266 -21.08 31.52 -8.78
CA ALA A 266 -19.69 31.46 -8.34
C ALA A 266 -19.54 30.55 -7.11
N ARG A 267 -20.49 30.60 -6.16
CA ARG A 267 -20.52 29.69 -5.01
C ARG A 267 -20.56 28.22 -5.45
N ALA A 268 -21.44 27.89 -6.40
CA ALA A 268 -21.58 26.53 -6.89
C ALA A 268 -20.32 26.06 -7.63
N ALA A 269 -19.75 26.89 -8.51
CA ALA A 269 -18.50 26.58 -9.20
C ALA A 269 -17.33 26.36 -8.22
N MET A 270 -17.23 27.19 -7.18
CA MET A 270 -16.22 27.07 -6.13
C MET A 270 -16.41 25.79 -5.27
N ALA A 271 -17.66 25.45 -4.93
CA ALA A 271 -17.99 24.22 -4.21
C ALA A 271 -17.67 22.96 -5.01
N PHE A 272 -18.01 22.96 -6.30
CA PHE A 272 -17.61 21.88 -7.20
C PHE A 272 -16.10 21.75 -7.26
N ALA A 273 -15.39 22.85 -7.52
CA ALA A 273 -13.93 22.86 -7.61
C ALA A 273 -13.32 22.28 -6.32
N LEU A 274 -13.71 22.77 -5.15
CA LEU A 274 -13.20 22.29 -3.87
C LEU A 274 -13.53 20.81 -3.60
N GLY A 275 -14.69 20.32 -4.04
CA GLY A 275 -15.00 18.89 -3.99
C GLY A 275 -14.08 18.05 -4.89
N THR A 276 -13.76 18.56 -6.09
CA THR A 276 -12.87 17.88 -7.06
C THR A 276 -11.39 17.95 -6.72
N PHE A 277 -10.92 18.94 -5.96
CA PHE A 277 -9.49 19.13 -5.68
C PHE A 277 -8.95 18.10 -4.68
N PRO A 278 -7.81 17.43 -4.93
CA PRO A 278 -7.18 16.46 -4.01
C PRO A 278 -7.09 16.98 -2.56
N VAL A 279 -7.40 16.15 -1.55
CA VAL A 279 -7.38 16.58 -0.14
C VAL A 279 -5.96 16.98 0.27
N ASP A 280 -4.94 16.28 -0.24
CA ASP A 280 -3.55 16.65 0.02
C ASP A 280 -3.18 18.01 -0.53
N ALA A 281 -3.72 18.40 -1.69
CA ALA A 281 -3.52 19.74 -2.23
C ALA A 281 -4.20 20.78 -1.33
N LEU A 282 -5.41 20.49 -0.83
CA LEU A 282 -6.13 21.35 0.09
C LEU A 282 -5.39 21.48 1.43
N LEU A 283 -4.92 20.39 2.02
CA LEU A 283 -4.14 20.39 3.26
C LEU A 283 -2.78 21.05 3.09
N LYS A 284 -2.11 20.88 1.94
CA LYS A 284 -0.87 21.61 1.60
C LYS A 284 -1.13 23.10 1.51
N LEU A 285 -2.25 23.51 0.90
CA LEU A 285 -2.66 24.91 0.80
C LEU A 285 -2.97 25.49 2.20
N ILE A 286 -3.75 24.79 3.02
CA ILE A 286 -4.04 25.17 4.41
C ILE A 286 -2.75 25.26 5.23
N ARG A 287 -1.86 24.27 5.14
CA ARG A 287 -0.57 24.28 5.85
C ARG A 287 0.32 25.44 5.39
N ARG A 288 0.33 25.76 4.09
CA ARG A 288 1.08 26.89 3.53
C ARG A 288 0.55 28.23 4.04
N PHE A 289 -0.75 28.37 4.24
CA PHE A 289 -1.35 29.57 4.81
C PHE A 289 -1.25 29.63 6.35
N GLY A 290 -1.32 28.48 7.04
CA GLY A 290 -1.28 28.39 8.50
C GLY A 290 0.14 28.39 9.10
N PHE A 291 1.15 27.97 8.33
CA PHE A 291 2.54 27.88 8.79
C PHE A 291 3.52 28.35 7.68
N PRO A 292 3.65 29.67 7.45
CA PRO A 292 4.53 30.22 6.41
C PRO A 292 6.06 30.06 6.67
N GLN A 293 6.48 29.29 7.69
CA GLN A 293 7.85 29.38 8.26
C GLN A 293 8.61 28.04 8.39
N LEU A 294 8.51 27.12 7.44
CA LEU A 294 9.58 26.12 7.26
C LEU A 294 10.47 26.59 6.11
N THR A 295 11.49 27.37 6.51
CA THR A 295 12.46 28.08 5.69
C THR A 295 13.21 27.13 4.74
N GLU A 296 13.53 27.60 3.53
CA GLU A 296 14.39 26.90 2.56
C GLU A 296 15.76 26.49 3.15
N ALA A 297 16.21 27.14 4.23
CA ALA A 297 17.46 26.84 4.93
C ALA A 297 17.48 25.45 5.61
N ASP A 298 16.36 24.98 6.18
CA ASP A 298 16.29 23.66 6.81
C ASP A 298 16.35 22.51 5.77
N LYS A 299 15.95 22.78 4.52
CA LYS A 299 16.01 21.82 3.41
C LYS A 299 17.43 21.59 2.89
N THR A 300 18.33 22.55 3.11
CA THR A 300 19.73 22.48 2.66
C THR A 300 20.67 21.90 3.70
N GLU A 301 20.41 22.13 5.00
CA GLU A 301 21.32 21.69 6.08
C GLU A 301 21.03 20.26 6.56
N ASN A 302 19.77 19.81 6.45
CA ASN A 302 19.33 18.45 6.81
C ASN A 302 18.58 17.80 5.64
N ALA A 303 19.19 17.75 4.44
CA ALA A 303 18.55 17.07 3.31
C ALA A 303 18.37 15.58 3.67
N PRO A 304 17.14 15.10 3.93
CA PRO A 304 16.93 13.70 4.28
C PRO A 304 17.44 12.84 3.13
N ASP A 305 17.99 11.67 3.46
CA ASP A 305 18.44 10.68 2.49
C ASP A 305 17.39 10.48 1.39
N ARG A 306 17.66 11.04 0.20
CA ARG A 306 16.63 11.24 -0.81
C ARG A 306 16.46 9.98 -1.63
N LEU A 307 15.25 9.44 -1.64
CA LEU A 307 14.86 8.31 -2.48
C LEU A 307 15.18 8.50 -3.97
N ILE A 308 15.20 9.74 -4.47
CA ILE A 308 15.54 10.08 -5.87
C ILE A 308 16.95 9.65 -6.28
N THR A 309 17.79 9.34 -5.32
CA THR A 309 19.16 8.91 -5.57
C THR A 309 19.28 7.44 -5.97
N LEU A 310 18.20 6.66 -5.79
CA LEU A 310 18.11 5.29 -6.28
C LEU A 310 17.84 5.28 -7.79
N GLU A 311 18.43 4.32 -8.50
CA GLU A 311 18.33 4.25 -9.95
C GLU A 311 16.89 3.92 -10.37
N GLY A 312 16.36 4.69 -11.33
CA GLY A 312 14.99 4.52 -11.79
C GLY A 312 13.93 5.08 -10.85
N VAL A 313 14.30 5.78 -9.77
CA VAL A 313 13.35 6.54 -8.94
C VAL A 313 13.25 7.97 -9.47
N THR A 314 12.04 8.36 -9.84
CA THR A 314 11.71 9.72 -10.32
C THR A 314 10.91 10.48 -9.27
N LEU A 315 10.79 11.80 -9.38
CA LEU A 315 10.00 12.62 -8.44
C LEU A 315 8.56 12.12 -8.21
N PRO A 316 7.81 11.67 -9.24
CA PRO A 316 6.49 11.06 -9.03
C PRO A 316 6.52 9.77 -8.19
N ILE A 317 7.58 8.97 -8.32
CA ILE A 317 7.76 7.74 -7.55
C ILE A 317 8.08 8.09 -6.09
N VAL A 318 8.94 9.08 -5.85
CA VAL A 318 9.21 9.61 -4.51
C VAL A 318 7.92 10.06 -3.84
N ALA A 319 7.08 10.85 -4.53
CA ALA A 319 5.81 11.29 -3.98
C ALA A 319 4.86 10.13 -3.63
N THR A 320 4.95 9.02 -4.38
CA THR A 320 4.17 7.80 -4.09
C THR A 320 4.68 7.09 -2.84
N PHE A 321 6.00 7.02 -2.64
CA PHE A 321 6.61 6.49 -1.41
C PHE A 321 6.31 7.36 -0.19
N GLU A 322 6.42 8.68 -0.33
CA GLU A 322 6.11 9.65 0.73
C GLU A 322 4.64 9.54 1.18
N ALA A 323 3.71 9.30 0.24
CA ALA A 323 2.30 9.06 0.55
C ALA A 323 2.08 7.80 1.41
N GLU A 324 2.95 6.79 1.25
CA GLU A 324 2.98 5.57 2.06
C GLU A 324 3.82 5.71 3.34
N GLY A 325 4.36 6.90 3.60
CA GLY A 325 5.18 7.20 4.78
C GLY A 325 6.64 6.74 4.68
N ILE A 326 7.12 6.47 3.46
CA ILE A 326 8.50 6.07 3.19
C ILE A 326 9.26 7.27 2.64
N ASN A 327 10.22 7.76 3.43
CA ASN A 327 10.94 9.01 3.20
C ASN A 327 12.46 8.82 3.08
N SER A 328 13.00 7.63 3.37
CA SER A 328 14.45 7.36 3.32
C SER A 328 14.79 6.04 2.64
N VAL A 329 16.02 5.93 2.13
CA VAL A 329 16.51 4.72 1.46
C VAL A 329 16.59 3.56 2.46
N GLU A 330 16.94 3.84 3.71
CA GLU A 330 16.94 2.85 4.79
C GLU A 330 15.56 2.22 5.02
N GLN A 331 14.50 3.03 4.95
CA GLN A 331 13.13 2.50 5.08
C GLN A 331 12.78 1.58 3.91
N VAL A 332 13.22 1.90 2.69
CA VAL A 332 13.02 1.02 1.53
C VAL A 332 13.73 -0.33 1.71
N ALA A 333 14.92 -0.36 2.31
CA ALA A 333 15.65 -1.60 2.60
C ALA A 333 14.98 -2.46 3.70
N ALA A 334 14.24 -1.83 4.62
CA ALA A 334 13.64 -2.51 5.76
C ALA A 334 12.18 -2.95 5.56
N VAL A 335 11.44 -2.29 4.65
CA VAL A 335 10.01 -2.56 4.43
C VAL A 335 9.80 -3.84 3.61
N ASP A 336 8.70 -4.54 3.91
CA ASP A 336 8.26 -5.72 3.15
C ASP A 336 7.96 -5.32 1.67
N PRO A 337 8.69 -5.88 0.69
CA PRO A 337 8.53 -5.52 -0.71
C PRO A 337 7.18 -5.94 -1.30
N VAL A 338 6.51 -6.96 -0.76
CA VAL A 338 5.15 -7.37 -1.17
C VAL A 338 4.15 -6.32 -0.71
N LEU A 339 4.21 -5.93 0.55
CA LEU A 339 3.37 -4.87 1.13
C LEU A 339 3.53 -3.56 0.36
N LEU A 340 4.78 -3.19 0.08
CA LEU A 340 5.10 -1.96 -0.62
C LEU A 340 4.63 -1.98 -2.08
N SER A 341 4.82 -3.11 -2.76
CA SER A 341 4.31 -3.31 -4.12
C SER A 341 2.79 -3.15 -4.16
N ILE A 342 2.05 -3.77 -3.24
CA ILE A 342 0.58 -3.68 -3.20
C ILE A 342 0.14 -2.23 -2.99
N ARG A 343 0.70 -1.57 -1.98
CA ARG A 343 0.32 -0.20 -1.60
C ARG A 343 0.57 0.83 -2.71
N THR A 344 1.71 0.71 -3.39
CA THR A 344 2.11 1.66 -4.43
C THR A 344 1.60 1.28 -5.83
N GLY A 345 1.11 0.05 -6.03
CA GLY A 345 0.75 -0.50 -7.35
C GLY A 345 1.94 -0.83 -8.25
N MET A 346 3.17 -0.60 -7.80
CA MET A 346 4.35 -0.83 -8.62
C MET A 346 4.69 -2.33 -8.73
N PRO A 347 5.35 -2.78 -9.81
CA PRO A 347 5.70 -4.19 -9.99
C PRO A 347 6.57 -4.73 -8.85
N PHE A 348 6.36 -5.98 -8.44
CA PHE A 348 7.09 -6.57 -7.32
C PHE A 348 8.60 -6.62 -7.56
N ARG A 349 9.01 -6.97 -8.79
CA ARG A 349 10.43 -7.00 -9.19
C ARG A 349 11.11 -5.64 -9.08
N TYR A 350 10.37 -4.57 -9.37
CA TYR A 350 10.88 -3.22 -9.21
C TYR A 350 11.14 -2.91 -7.73
N MET A 351 10.26 -3.33 -6.81
CA MET A 351 10.48 -3.19 -5.37
C MET A 351 11.68 -3.97 -4.86
N LEU A 352 11.88 -5.20 -5.33
CA LEU A 352 13.07 -5.99 -4.97
C LEU A 352 14.36 -5.31 -5.44
N ARG A 353 14.38 -4.74 -6.64
CA ARG A 353 15.52 -3.98 -7.15
C ARG A 353 15.79 -2.73 -6.33
N LEU A 354 14.75 -1.98 -5.95
CA LEU A 354 14.93 -0.81 -5.08
C LEU A 354 15.47 -1.19 -3.70
N GLY A 355 14.95 -2.26 -3.08
CA GLY A 355 15.48 -2.77 -1.81
C GLY A 355 16.95 -3.22 -1.92
N SER A 356 17.30 -3.87 -3.04
CA SER A 356 18.68 -4.22 -3.39
C SER A 356 19.60 -2.99 -3.45
N GLN A 357 19.25 -1.99 -4.28
CA GLN A 357 20.05 -0.77 -4.39
C GLN A 357 20.14 -0.01 -3.06
N ALA A 358 19.05 -0.02 -2.27
CA ALA A 358 19.00 0.63 -0.98
C ALA A 358 20.04 0.08 -0.01
N ILE A 359 20.26 -1.24 0.02
CA ILE A 359 21.29 -1.87 0.84
C ILE A 359 22.69 -1.45 0.37
N VAL A 360 22.96 -1.48 -0.93
CA VAL A 360 24.27 -1.03 -1.47
C VAL A 360 24.53 0.43 -1.06
N ARG A 361 23.51 1.27 -1.17
CA ARG A 361 23.59 2.68 -0.79
C ARG A 361 23.77 2.88 0.70
N ARG A 362 23.12 2.09 1.56
CA ARG A 362 23.34 2.12 3.02
C ARG A 362 24.82 1.92 3.38
N HIS A 363 25.55 1.08 2.63
CA HIS A 363 26.96 0.80 2.90
C HIS A 363 27.94 1.82 2.33
N PHE A 364 27.62 2.41 1.17
CA PHE A 364 28.54 3.28 0.42
C PHE A 364 28.10 4.74 0.30
N GLY A 365 26.90 5.10 0.79
CA GLY A 365 26.31 6.42 0.64
C GLY A 365 26.20 6.85 -0.82
N ASP A 366 26.49 8.12 -1.10
CA ASP A 366 26.43 8.69 -2.44
C ASP A 366 27.44 8.05 -3.42
N ALA A 367 28.52 7.46 -2.91
CA ALA A 367 29.51 6.78 -3.74
C ALA A 367 28.96 5.51 -4.42
N ALA A 368 27.85 4.95 -3.93
CA ALA A 368 27.19 3.78 -4.54
C ALA A 368 26.85 3.99 -6.02
N ALA A 369 26.53 5.22 -6.45
CA ALA A 369 26.24 5.53 -7.86
C ALA A 369 27.43 5.25 -8.78
N LYS A 370 28.67 5.27 -8.26
CA LYS A 370 29.89 4.98 -9.03
C LYS A 370 30.04 3.48 -9.36
N LEU A 371 29.26 2.61 -8.73
CA LEU A 371 29.26 1.16 -8.99
C LEU A 371 28.35 0.76 -10.17
N VAL A 372 27.46 1.65 -10.63
CA VAL A 372 26.52 1.40 -11.73
C VAL A 372 27.23 0.95 -13.02
N PRO A 373 28.31 1.61 -13.49
CA PRO A 373 28.99 1.21 -14.73
C PRO A 373 29.65 -0.18 -14.68
N VAL A 374 29.88 -0.72 -13.48
CA VAL A 374 30.48 -2.06 -13.27
C VAL A 374 29.39 -3.11 -13.03
N GLY A 375 28.10 -2.73 -13.02
CA GLY A 375 26.99 -3.63 -12.76
C GLY A 375 26.86 -4.04 -11.28
N LEU A 376 27.50 -3.31 -10.35
CA LEU A 376 27.47 -3.59 -8.91
C LEU A 376 26.54 -2.63 -8.15
N ALA A 377 25.52 -2.09 -8.82
CA ALA A 377 24.51 -1.24 -8.19
C ALA A 377 23.55 -2.02 -7.27
N ASP A 378 23.47 -3.34 -7.46
CA ASP A 378 22.55 -4.25 -6.80
C ASP A 378 23.29 -5.26 -5.91
N VAL A 379 22.64 -5.76 -4.87
CA VAL A 379 23.26 -6.71 -3.92
C VAL A 379 23.52 -8.09 -4.52
N VAL A 380 22.72 -8.53 -5.50
CA VAL A 380 22.87 -9.88 -6.08
C VAL A 380 24.18 -10.01 -6.87
N PRO A 381 24.55 -9.07 -7.77
CA PRO A 381 25.89 -9.06 -8.37
C PRO A 381 27.03 -9.05 -7.36
N ILE A 382 26.91 -8.28 -6.27
CA ILE A 382 27.92 -8.24 -5.19
C ILE A 382 28.02 -9.60 -4.50
N TYR A 383 26.89 -10.24 -4.19
CA TYR A 383 26.84 -11.58 -3.61
C TYR A 383 27.54 -12.62 -4.51
N LEU A 384 27.24 -12.61 -5.80
CA LEU A 384 27.87 -13.51 -6.78
C LEU A 384 29.38 -13.28 -6.88
N LEU A 385 29.81 -12.02 -6.86
CA LEU A 385 31.22 -11.65 -6.84
C LEU A 385 31.94 -12.20 -5.60
N VAL A 386 31.35 -12.02 -4.41
CA VAL A 386 31.92 -12.57 -3.16
C VAL A 386 32.00 -14.09 -3.20
N LYS A 387 30.96 -14.76 -3.72
CA LYS A 387 30.98 -16.23 -3.90
C LYS A 387 32.05 -16.70 -4.88
N ALA A 388 32.29 -15.94 -5.94
CA ALA A 388 33.35 -16.22 -6.91
C ALA A 388 34.74 -16.04 -6.28
N LEU A 389 34.95 -14.98 -5.48
CA LEU A 389 36.20 -14.74 -4.74
C LEU A 389 36.49 -15.86 -3.74
N ASP A 390 35.46 -16.32 -3.03
CA ASP A 390 35.59 -17.40 -2.04
C ASP A 390 35.76 -18.79 -2.69
N SER A 391 35.71 -18.90 -4.03
CA SER A 391 35.68 -20.17 -4.76
C SER A 391 34.56 -21.11 -4.29
N THR A 392 33.48 -20.54 -3.72
CA THR A 392 32.29 -21.27 -3.24
C THR A 392 31.10 -21.15 -4.18
N ALA A 393 31.32 -20.61 -5.38
CA ALA A 393 30.28 -20.52 -6.41
C ALA A 393 29.77 -21.92 -6.76
N SER A 394 28.47 -22.15 -6.55
CA SER A 394 27.80 -23.36 -7.05
C SER A 394 27.90 -23.42 -8.58
N LYS A 395 27.93 -24.63 -9.15
CA LYS A 395 27.93 -24.84 -10.61
C LYS A 395 26.73 -24.19 -11.31
N ASP A 396 25.67 -23.90 -10.57
CA ASP A 396 24.41 -23.33 -11.08
C ASP A 396 24.41 -21.79 -11.10
N LEU A 397 25.44 -21.14 -10.55
CA LEU A 397 25.51 -19.67 -10.52
C LEU A 397 26.25 -19.12 -11.74
N PRO A 398 25.88 -17.92 -12.24
CA PRO A 398 26.61 -17.24 -13.30
C PRO A 398 28.09 -17.08 -12.94
N CYS A 399 28.98 -17.52 -13.82
CA CYS A 399 30.42 -17.38 -13.60
C CYS A 399 30.84 -15.92 -13.82
N VAL A 400 31.51 -15.35 -12.83
CA VAL A 400 32.13 -14.02 -12.93
C VAL A 400 33.56 -14.20 -13.42
N ALA A 401 33.85 -13.75 -14.64
CA ALA A 401 35.22 -13.76 -15.18
C ALA A 401 36.09 -12.75 -14.42
N HIS A 402 37.25 -13.20 -13.93
CA HIS A 402 38.25 -12.38 -13.23
C HIS A 402 37.68 -11.52 -12.07
N PRO A 403 37.16 -12.15 -11.00
CA PRO A 403 36.51 -11.45 -9.90
C PRO A 403 37.44 -10.42 -9.21
N ASP A 404 38.75 -10.69 -9.15
CA ASP A 404 39.74 -9.76 -8.57
C ASP A 404 39.84 -8.44 -9.33
N ILE A 405 39.71 -8.48 -10.66
CA ILE A 405 39.77 -7.28 -11.51
C ILE A 405 38.52 -6.42 -11.28
N VAL A 406 37.36 -7.06 -11.21
CA VAL A 406 36.08 -6.38 -10.92
C VAL A 406 36.11 -5.72 -9.54
N LEU A 407 36.65 -6.43 -8.54
CA LEU A 407 36.81 -5.91 -7.18
C LEU A 407 37.76 -4.70 -7.16
N LYS A 408 38.89 -4.78 -7.89
CA LYS A 408 39.86 -3.69 -7.99
C LYS A 408 39.28 -2.44 -8.68
N ASP A 409 38.52 -2.62 -9.77
CA ASP A 409 37.85 -1.51 -10.46
C ASP A 409 36.79 -0.86 -9.56
N ALA A 410 35.99 -1.65 -8.85
CA ALA A 410 35.02 -1.16 -7.88
C ALA A 410 35.70 -0.36 -6.75
N ALA A 411 36.81 -0.88 -6.22
CA ALA A 411 37.62 -0.23 -5.21
C ALA A 411 38.12 1.13 -5.67
N GLN A 412 38.71 1.18 -6.87
CA GLN A 412 39.23 2.42 -7.46
C GLN A 412 38.16 3.49 -7.66
N ARG A 413 36.94 3.09 -8.04
CA ARG A 413 35.82 4.02 -8.22
C ARG A 413 35.30 4.58 -6.90
N LEU A 414 35.16 3.74 -5.88
CA LEU A 414 34.57 4.13 -4.60
C LEU A 414 35.53 5.01 -3.77
N PHE A 415 36.81 4.67 -3.74
CA PHE A 415 37.79 5.28 -2.83
C PHE A 415 39.10 5.64 -3.55
N PRO A 416 39.09 6.58 -4.52
CA PRO A 416 40.26 6.89 -5.35
C PRO A 416 41.46 7.43 -4.58
N ASP A 417 41.24 8.03 -3.39
CA ASP A 417 42.27 8.73 -2.61
C ASP A 417 42.93 7.86 -1.52
N ILE A 418 42.44 6.64 -1.29
CA ILE A 418 42.95 5.73 -0.25
C ILE A 418 44.03 4.82 -0.81
N ALA A 419 45.08 4.50 -0.06
CA ALA A 419 46.12 3.55 -0.49
C ALA A 419 45.53 2.18 -0.91
N ASP A 420 46.07 1.58 -1.97
CA ASP A 420 45.49 0.40 -2.63
C ASP A 420 45.19 -0.77 -1.67
N ASP A 421 46.10 -1.11 -0.76
CA ASP A 421 45.90 -2.21 0.19
C ASP A 421 44.74 -1.95 1.16
N GLN A 422 44.65 -0.73 1.70
CA GLN A 422 43.56 -0.33 2.60
C GLN A 422 42.22 -0.27 1.85
N ARG A 423 42.26 0.22 0.61
CA ARG A 423 41.10 0.33 -0.29
C ARG A 423 40.47 -1.03 -0.55
N MET A 424 41.29 -2.00 -0.92
CA MET A 424 40.86 -3.37 -1.18
C MET A 424 40.30 -4.04 0.07
N ALA A 425 40.95 -3.88 1.22
CA ALA A 425 40.48 -4.45 2.49
C ALA A 425 39.12 -3.89 2.92
N VAL A 426 38.89 -2.57 2.79
CA VAL A 426 37.60 -1.94 3.12
C VAL A 426 36.50 -2.42 2.18
N ILE A 427 36.78 -2.51 0.88
CA ILE A 427 35.82 -2.97 -0.13
C ILE A 427 35.45 -4.43 0.11
N ASP A 428 36.43 -5.31 0.31
CA ASP A 428 36.20 -6.73 0.58
C ASP A 428 35.34 -6.91 1.85
N MET A 429 35.69 -6.22 2.93
CA MET A 429 34.87 -6.22 4.16
C MET A 429 33.43 -5.77 3.89
N LYS A 430 33.22 -4.66 3.17
CA LYS A 430 31.88 -4.12 2.89
C LYS A 430 31.07 -5.03 1.97
N PHE A 431 31.67 -5.59 0.93
CA PHE A 431 31.00 -6.52 0.03
C PHE A 431 30.61 -7.82 0.75
N ARG A 432 31.48 -8.33 1.64
CA ARG A 432 31.13 -9.48 2.50
C ARG A 432 30.00 -9.15 3.46
N GLN A 433 29.96 -7.95 4.04
CA GLN A 433 28.85 -7.48 4.87
C GLN A 433 27.54 -7.46 4.08
N ILE A 434 27.54 -6.86 2.88
CA ILE A 434 26.37 -6.84 1.97
C ILE A 434 25.92 -8.27 1.64
N ALA A 435 26.86 -9.15 1.28
CA ALA A 435 26.58 -10.54 0.92
C ALA A 435 26.01 -11.37 2.09
N ALA A 436 26.35 -11.01 3.33
CA ALA A 436 25.88 -11.66 4.55
C ALA A 436 24.51 -11.15 5.04
N GLU A 437 23.99 -10.05 4.48
CA GLU A 437 22.68 -9.53 4.90
C GLU A 437 21.54 -10.49 4.55
N GLU A 438 20.59 -10.64 5.47
CA GLU A 438 19.45 -11.55 5.29
C GLU A 438 18.62 -11.21 4.04
N TYR A 439 18.46 -9.93 3.71
CA TYR A 439 17.73 -9.51 2.51
C TYR A 439 18.50 -9.86 1.23
N THR A 440 19.83 -9.72 1.23
CA THR A 440 20.69 -10.18 0.13
C THR A 440 20.57 -11.70 -0.05
N LEU A 441 20.59 -12.46 1.03
CA LEU A 441 20.40 -13.92 0.98
C LEU A 441 19.02 -14.31 0.45
N MET A 442 17.97 -13.57 0.83
CA MET A 442 16.63 -13.74 0.27
C MET A 442 16.61 -13.46 -1.24
N LEU A 443 17.19 -12.35 -1.69
CA LEU A 443 17.25 -11.98 -3.11
C LEU A 443 18.10 -12.95 -3.94
N ALA A 444 19.18 -13.46 -3.38
CA ALA A 444 20.01 -14.48 -4.00
C ALA A 444 19.29 -15.83 -4.14
N ARG A 445 18.28 -16.13 -3.31
CA ARG A 445 17.41 -17.30 -3.51
C ARG A 445 16.30 -17.06 -4.55
N ILE A 446 15.97 -15.80 -4.81
CA ILE A 446 15.01 -15.38 -5.85
C ILE A 446 15.67 -15.40 -7.25
N THR A 447 17.00 -15.34 -7.34
CA THR A 447 17.78 -15.19 -8.59
C THR A 447 18.78 -16.35 -8.74
N PRO A 448 18.89 -17.08 -9.88
CA PRO A 448 18.38 -16.74 -11.19
C PRO A 448 16.92 -17.15 -11.40
N LEU A 449 16.17 -16.26 -12.05
CA LEU A 449 14.88 -16.62 -12.62
C LEU A 449 15.13 -17.78 -13.59
N ASP A 450 14.38 -18.85 -13.41
CA ASP A 450 14.29 -19.93 -14.40
C ASP A 450 14.08 -19.30 -15.78
N PRO A 451 15.00 -19.46 -16.75
CA PRO A 451 14.90 -18.83 -18.06
C PRO A 451 13.70 -19.34 -18.88
N SER A 452 12.95 -20.32 -18.36
CA SER A 452 11.71 -20.85 -18.95
C SER A 452 10.42 -20.10 -18.57
N LEU A 453 10.51 -19.05 -17.73
CA LEU A 453 9.42 -18.09 -17.44
C LEU A 453 9.58 -16.81 -18.26
#